data_AF-A0A4S2L458-F1
#
_entry.id   AF-A0A4S2L458-F1
#
_cell.length_a   1.000
_cell.length_b   1.000
_cell.length_c   1.000
_cell.angle_alpha   90.00
_cell.angle_beta   90.00
_cell.angle_gamma   90.00
#
_symmetry.space_group_name_H-M   'P 1'
#
loop_
_entity.id
_entity.type
_entity.pdbx_description
1 polymer ?
#
loop_
_entity_poly.entity_id
_entity_poly.type
_entity_poly.pdbx_seq_one_letter_code
_entity_poly.pdbx_strand_id
1 'polypeptide(L)'
;MPLILTCGYPCSGKSSVIEVLLAALQSRHPTHEFVVIPEPAMRTTTSATARDSRLEIYADSAKERELRGHHKSEVDRYPDDLITDMIARFEPPQSSQRWDSPLLTIRPDQWSCVDDIDISTILTEFENLLFDISRPTSVKPNRSTQLTPRVPTDFLQELERATQLIVDHILTSQSMGVQSVSLPPSIVASEKFMPDVANTQLSLVGREVQFSLANLARAKRRYITLQRAKLGDLTVSPNIVSLAAGFLRFLATSEGISDFPQTG
;
A
#
# COMPACT_ATOMS: atom_id res chain seq x y z
N MET A 1 -24.93 -3.60 9.72
CA MET A 1 -25.31 -2.23 9.34
C MET A 1 -24.05 -1.53 8.86
N PRO A 2 -23.97 -1.12 7.58
CA PRO A 2 -22.81 -0.42 7.06
C PRO A 2 -22.72 0.99 7.65
N LEU A 3 -21.53 1.38 8.11
CA LEU A 3 -21.22 2.76 8.47
C LEU A 3 -20.57 3.44 7.27
N ILE A 4 -21.15 4.55 6.81
CA ILE A 4 -20.61 5.35 5.72
C ILE A 4 -19.96 6.59 6.33
N LEU A 5 -18.65 6.75 6.11
CA LEU A 5 -17.90 7.93 6.50
C LEU A 5 -17.74 8.85 5.29
N THR A 6 -18.10 10.12 5.44
CA THR A 6 -17.87 11.15 4.42
C THR A 6 -16.76 12.08 4.88
N CYS A 7 -15.87 12.47 3.97
CA CYS A 7 -14.77 13.37 4.24
C CYS A 7 -14.58 14.36 3.09
N GLY A 8 -13.95 15.49 3.37
CA GLY A 8 -13.74 16.58 2.42
C GLY A 8 -13.58 17.92 3.13
N TYR A 9 -13.01 18.90 2.44
CA TYR A 9 -12.74 20.23 2.99
C TYR A 9 -14.02 20.97 3.44
N PRO A 10 -13.92 21.93 4.38
CA PRO A 10 -15.06 22.76 4.79
C PRO A 10 -15.78 23.36 3.59
N CYS A 11 -17.11 23.43 3.65
CA CYS A 11 -17.95 24.01 2.59
C CYS A 11 -17.88 23.32 1.21
N SER A 12 -17.30 22.11 1.09
CA SER A 12 -17.25 21.33 -0.15
C SER A 12 -18.60 20.74 -0.63
N GLY A 13 -19.72 21.11 -0.02
CA GLY A 13 -21.05 20.58 -0.37
C GLY A 13 -21.39 19.20 0.22
N LYS A 14 -20.59 18.63 1.14
CA LYS A 14 -20.85 17.30 1.74
C LYS A 14 -22.29 17.14 2.24
N SER A 15 -22.77 18.08 3.05
CA SER A 15 -24.12 18.03 3.62
C SER A 15 -25.19 18.03 2.53
N SER A 16 -25.07 18.93 1.55
CA SER A 16 -26.00 19.01 0.42
C SER A 16 -26.02 17.72 -0.39
N VAL A 17 -24.85 17.15 -0.70
CA VAL A 17 -24.75 15.88 -1.44
C VAL A 17 -25.38 14.74 -0.64
N ILE A 18 -25.14 14.67 0.67
CA ILE A 18 -25.73 13.64 1.55
C ILE A 18 -27.24 13.80 1.63
N GLU A 19 -27.76 15.02 1.74
CA GLU A 19 -29.21 15.28 1.80
C GLU A 19 -29.91 14.79 0.53
N VAL A 20 -29.36 15.10 -0.64
CA VAL A 20 -29.96 14.67 -1.90
C VAL A 20 -29.81 13.15 -2.10
N LEU A 21 -28.65 12.59 -1.75
CA LEU A 21 -28.43 11.15 -1.78
C LEU A 21 -29.40 10.40 -0.85
N LEU A 22 -29.64 10.92 0.35
CA LEU A 22 -30.56 10.36 1.33
C LEU A 22 -31.99 10.35 0.81
N ALA A 23 -32.46 11.47 0.26
CA ALA A 23 -33.80 11.57 -0.30
C ALA A 23 -34.01 10.54 -1.42
N ALA A 24 -33.02 10.40 -2.29
CA ALA A 24 -33.10 9.43 -3.37
C ALA A 24 -33.01 7.98 -2.89
N LEU A 25 -32.17 7.66 -1.90
CA LEU A 25 -32.10 6.33 -1.29
C LEU A 25 -33.41 5.95 -0.58
N GLN A 26 -34.01 6.86 0.17
CA GLN A 26 -35.30 6.63 0.84
C GLN A 26 -36.42 6.36 -0.17
N SER A 27 -36.43 7.05 -1.31
CA SER A 27 -37.41 6.81 -2.36
C SER A 27 -37.25 5.44 -3.05
N ARG A 28 -36.02 4.97 -3.24
CA ARG A 28 -35.73 3.68 -3.91
C ARG A 28 -35.79 2.48 -2.96
N HIS A 29 -35.48 2.70 -1.69
CA HIS A 29 -35.35 1.64 -0.66
C HIS A 29 -36.17 1.97 0.61
N PRO A 30 -37.52 2.01 0.51
CA PRO A 30 -38.38 2.42 1.64
C PRO A 30 -38.36 1.46 2.84
N THR A 31 -37.86 0.23 2.64
CA THR A 31 -37.71 -0.78 3.70
C THR A 31 -36.47 -0.58 4.56
N HIS A 32 -35.51 0.23 4.11
CA HIS A 32 -34.25 0.45 4.80
C HIS A 32 -34.27 1.77 5.59
N GLU A 33 -33.78 1.72 6.83
CA GLU A 33 -33.62 2.90 7.67
C GLU A 33 -32.26 3.55 7.38
N PHE A 34 -32.27 4.86 7.12
CA PHE A 34 -31.09 5.66 6.89
C PHE A 34 -30.99 6.73 7.99
N VAL A 35 -29.88 6.75 8.72
CA VAL A 35 -29.63 7.72 9.81
C VAL A 35 -28.43 8.56 9.43
N VAL A 36 -28.61 9.88 9.37
CA VAL A 36 -27.52 10.84 9.21
C VAL A 36 -27.08 11.33 10.58
N ILE A 37 -25.81 11.15 10.89
CA ILE A 37 -25.19 11.64 12.13
C ILE A 37 -24.36 12.87 11.74
N PRO A 38 -24.88 14.10 11.91
CA PRO A 38 -24.10 15.29 11.65
C PRO A 38 -23.01 15.43 12.70
N GLU A 39 -21.83 15.90 12.27
CA GLU A 39 -20.82 16.38 13.20
C GLU A 39 -21.40 17.61 13.95
N PRO A 40 -21.33 17.67 15.29
CA PRO A 40 -21.87 18.80 16.02
C PRO A 40 -21.11 20.05 15.59
N ALA A 41 -21.80 20.93 14.85
CA ALA A 41 -21.28 22.26 14.55
C ALA A 41 -20.80 22.90 15.86
N MET A 42 -19.65 23.58 15.83
CA MET A 42 -19.27 24.46 16.93
C MET A 42 -20.46 25.40 17.16
N ARG A 43 -21.14 25.21 18.29
CA ARG A 43 -22.47 25.76 18.54
C ARG A 43 -22.37 27.27 18.67
N THR A 44 -22.97 27.99 17.73
CA THR A 44 -23.74 29.19 18.05
C THR A 44 -25.19 28.89 17.70
N THR A 45 -26.00 28.82 18.76
CA THR A 45 -27.47 28.79 18.85
C THR A 45 -28.17 29.64 17.76
N THR A 46 -29.37 29.38 17.21
CA THR A 46 -30.58 28.76 17.76
C THR A 46 -31.63 28.50 16.66
N SER A 47 -32.37 27.39 16.81
CA SER A 47 -33.77 27.08 16.43
C SER A 47 -34.38 27.47 15.07
N ALA A 48 -34.74 26.42 14.32
CA ALA A 48 -35.72 26.40 13.23
C ALA A 48 -37.18 26.57 13.72
N THR A 49 -38.03 27.25 12.94
CA THR A 49 -39.42 26.83 12.64
C THR A 49 -40.02 27.65 11.49
N ALA A 50 -40.81 26.98 10.66
CA ALA A 50 -41.42 27.48 9.44
C ALA A 50 -42.76 28.22 9.67
N ARG A 51 -42.83 29.47 9.21
CA ARG A 51 -43.96 30.25 8.65
C ARG A 51 -43.32 31.48 7.98
N ASP A 52 -43.94 32.06 6.95
CA ASP A 52 -43.35 33.18 6.19
C ASP A 52 -43.26 34.45 7.06
N SER A 53 -42.18 34.53 7.84
CA SER A 53 -41.94 35.43 8.97
C SER A 53 -41.31 36.77 8.55
N ARG A 54 -41.16 37.00 7.26
CA ARG A 54 -40.42 38.17 6.72
C ARG A 54 -41.02 39.50 7.18
N LEU A 55 -42.34 39.63 7.17
CA LEU A 55 -43.02 40.88 7.56
C LEU A 55 -42.86 41.20 9.06
N GLU A 56 -42.85 40.19 9.93
CA GLU A 56 -42.62 40.37 11.38
C GLU A 56 -41.15 40.65 11.70
N ILE A 57 -40.23 40.05 10.96
CA ILE A 57 -38.79 40.23 11.18
C ILE A 57 -38.33 41.61 10.69
N TYR A 58 -38.83 42.10 9.55
CA TYR A 58 -38.48 43.44 9.05
C TYR A 58 -39.22 44.58 9.76
N ALA A 59 -40.29 44.29 10.52
CA ALA A 59 -40.96 45.27 11.35
C ALA A 59 -40.22 45.57 12.67
N ASP A 60 -39.30 44.70 13.10
CA ASP A 60 -38.56 44.82 14.36
C ASP A 60 -37.04 44.84 14.12
N SER A 61 -36.43 46.00 14.37
CA SER A 61 -35.00 46.23 14.16
C SER A 61 -34.07 45.28 14.93
N ALA A 62 -34.50 44.73 16.07
CA ALA A 62 -33.69 43.78 16.83
C ALA A 62 -33.68 42.40 16.17
N LYS A 63 -34.85 41.92 15.75
CA LYS A 63 -35.01 40.65 15.02
C LYS A 63 -34.36 40.71 13.64
N GLU A 64 -34.45 41.85 12.97
CA GLU A 64 -33.76 42.08 11.70
C GLU A 64 -32.23 42.00 11.88
N ARG A 65 -31.69 42.64 12.93
CA ARG A 65 -30.25 42.60 13.24
C ARG A 65 -29.79 41.18 13.57
N GLU A 66 -30.61 40.43 14.30
CA GLU A 66 -30.35 39.02 14.63
C GLU A 66 -30.38 38.14 13.37
N LEU A 67 -31.37 38.30 12.49
CA LEU A 67 -31.45 37.61 11.19
C LEU A 67 -30.25 37.95 10.29
N ARG A 68 -29.86 39.23 10.21
CA ARG A 68 -28.66 39.66 9.47
C ARG A 68 -27.40 39.08 10.09
N GLY A 69 -27.33 38.96 11.41
CA GLY A 69 -26.25 38.29 12.14
C GLY A 69 -26.19 36.79 11.83
N HIS A 70 -27.34 36.12 11.80
CA HIS A 70 -27.46 34.72 11.41
C HIS A 70 -27.05 34.49 9.96
N HIS A 71 -27.61 35.22 9.00
CA HIS A 71 -27.19 35.13 7.60
C HIS A 71 -25.70 35.45 7.43
N LYS A 72 -25.19 36.46 8.14
CA LYS A 72 -23.75 36.77 8.13
C LYS A 72 -22.93 35.64 8.74
N SER A 73 -23.39 34.97 9.79
CA SER A 73 -22.72 33.79 10.37
C SER A 73 -22.87 32.51 9.54
N GLU A 74 -23.91 32.42 8.71
CA GLU A 74 -24.09 31.31 7.76
C GLU A 74 -23.19 31.49 6.54
N VAL A 75 -23.01 32.74 6.09
CA VAL A 75 -22.11 33.12 4.99
C VAL A 75 -20.64 33.15 5.45
N ASP A 76 -20.33 33.79 6.59
CA ASP A 76 -19.02 33.80 7.26
C ASP A 76 -18.93 32.66 8.30
N ARG A 77 -19.35 31.43 7.94
CA ARG A 77 -19.27 30.28 8.86
C ARG A 77 -17.84 30.03 9.35
N TYR A 78 -16.87 30.42 8.54
CA TYR A 78 -15.45 30.47 8.88
C TYR A 78 -14.83 31.72 8.24
N PRO A 79 -13.92 32.43 8.93
CA PRO A 79 -13.16 33.51 8.30
C PRO A 79 -12.30 32.98 7.15
N ASP A 80 -12.11 33.78 6.11
CA ASP A 80 -11.41 33.38 4.87
C ASP A 80 -10.01 32.80 5.14
N ASP A 81 -9.26 33.41 6.06
CA ASP A 81 -7.93 32.94 6.45
C ASP A 81 -7.97 31.53 7.06
N LEU A 82 -9.00 31.24 7.87
CA LEU A 82 -9.19 29.93 8.50
C LEU A 82 -9.64 28.89 7.49
N ILE A 83 -10.57 29.21 6.58
CA ILE A 83 -10.97 28.30 5.49
C ILE A 83 -9.75 27.93 4.65
N THR A 84 -8.97 28.94 4.26
CA THR A 84 -7.77 28.77 3.43
C THR A 84 -6.75 27.87 4.13
N ASP A 85 -6.48 28.10 5.41
CA ASP A 85 -5.58 27.26 6.21
C ASP A 85 -6.12 25.81 6.36
N MET A 86 -7.41 25.63 6.60
CA MET A 86 -8.04 24.31 6.70
C MET A 86 -7.98 23.54 5.37
N ILE A 87 -8.20 24.22 4.24
CA ILE A 87 -8.07 23.62 2.90
C ILE A 87 -6.61 23.24 2.63
N ALA A 88 -5.65 24.10 2.96
CA ALA A 88 -4.24 23.85 2.72
C ALA A 88 -3.69 22.63 3.50
N ARG A 89 -4.27 22.35 4.66
CA ARG A 89 -3.89 21.21 5.53
C ARG A 89 -4.68 19.94 5.27
N PHE A 90 -5.71 19.98 4.43
CA PHE A 90 -6.52 18.82 4.14
C PHE A 90 -5.73 17.78 3.34
N GLU A 91 -5.60 16.58 3.88
CA GLU A 91 -5.04 15.43 3.18
C GLU A 91 -6.20 14.54 2.66
N PRO A 92 -6.31 14.31 1.34
CA PRO A 92 -7.34 13.44 0.79
C PRO A 92 -7.07 11.96 1.14
N PRO A 93 -8.13 11.13 1.22
CA PRO A 93 -7.99 9.71 1.51
C PRO A 93 -7.03 8.99 0.56
N GLN A 94 -6.08 8.24 1.12
CA GLN A 94 -5.01 7.59 0.39
C GLN A 94 -5.45 6.20 -0.11
N SER A 95 -5.73 6.07 -1.42
CA SER A 95 -6.11 4.79 -2.06
C SER A 95 -5.07 3.68 -1.94
N SER A 96 -3.81 4.04 -1.68
CA SER A 96 -2.72 3.08 -1.42
C SER A 96 -2.88 2.35 -0.08
N GLN A 97 -3.60 2.95 0.87
CA GLN A 97 -3.78 2.42 2.22
C GLN A 97 -5.11 1.70 2.32
N ARG A 98 -5.10 0.45 2.78
CA ARG A 98 -6.33 -0.35 2.90
C ARG A 98 -7.42 0.29 3.76
N TRP A 99 -7.01 0.99 4.81
CA TRP A 99 -7.92 1.56 5.82
C TRP A 99 -8.35 2.99 5.49
N ASP A 100 -7.68 3.64 4.53
CA ASP A 100 -7.93 5.02 4.09
C ASP A 100 -8.27 5.10 2.59
N SER A 101 -8.57 3.96 1.96
CA SER A 101 -8.94 3.92 0.55
C SER A 101 -10.39 4.39 0.37
N PRO A 102 -10.64 5.46 -0.41
CA PRO A 102 -11.99 5.93 -0.65
C PRO A 102 -12.77 4.93 -1.51
N LEU A 103 -14.01 4.60 -1.11
CA LEU A 103 -14.89 3.70 -1.87
C LEU A 103 -15.61 4.40 -3.01
N LEU A 104 -15.88 5.69 -2.83
CA LEU A 104 -16.55 6.56 -3.79
C LEU A 104 -15.94 7.96 -3.65
N THR A 105 -15.60 8.59 -4.76
CA THR A 105 -15.08 9.97 -4.78
C THR A 105 -16.06 10.84 -5.56
N ILE A 106 -16.64 11.83 -4.88
CA ILE A 106 -17.59 12.77 -5.48
C ILE A 106 -16.86 14.07 -5.77
N ARG A 107 -17.06 14.63 -6.96
CA ARG A 107 -16.40 15.86 -7.44
C ARG A 107 -17.42 16.93 -7.81
N PRO A 108 -17.98 17.65 -6.82
CA PRO A 108 -18.97 18.71 -7.07
C PRO A 108 -18.43 19.85 -7.92
N ASP A 109 -17.11 20.06 -7.94
CA ASP A 109 -16.39 21.04 -8.76
C ASP A 109 -16.62 20.85 -10.27
N GLN A 110 -17.00 19.64 -10.69
CA GLN A 110 -17.19 19.29 -12.09
C GLN A 110 -18.65 19.39 -12.55
N TRP A 111 -19.57 19.76 -11.67
CA TRP A 111 -20.99 19.88 -12.01
C TRP A 111 -21.30 21.21 -12.67
N SER A 112 -22.11 21.15 -13.74
CA SER A 112 -22.46 22.31 -14.56
C SER A 112 -23.30 23.34 -13.80
N CYS A 113 -24.14 22.91 -12.87
CA CYS A 113 -24.90 23.75 -11.96
C CYS A 113 -25.33 22.98 -10.71
N VAL A 114 -25.79 23.70 -9.68
CA VAL A 114 -26.28 23.12 -8.41
C VAL A 114 -27.56 22.31 -8.60
N ASP A 115 -28.32 22.56 -9.68
CA ASP A 115 -29.60 21.92 -9.95
C ASP A 115 -29.48 20.64 -10.81
N ASP A 116 -28.37 20.46 -11.56
CA ASP A 116 -28.05 19.26 -12.36
C ASP A 116 -26.93 18.45 -11.70
N ILE A 117 -27.12 18.09 -10.44
CA ILE A 117 -26.27 17.08 -9.81
C ILE A 117 -26.66 15.74 -10.43
N ASP A 118 -25.75 15.09 -11.18
CA ASP A 118 -25.98 13.73 -11.68
C ASP A 118 -25.85 12.71 -10.54
N ILE A 119 -26.87 12.69 -9.68
CA ILE A 119 -27.00 11.79 -8.54
C ILE A 119 -27.30 10.37 -9.01
N SER A 120 -27.82 10.20 -10.23
CA SER A 120 -28.22 8.89 -10.77
C SER A 120 -27.04 7.93 -10.88
N THR A 121 -25.89 8.44 -11.36
CA THR A 121 -24.63 7.71 -11.44
C THR A 121 -24.12 7.36 -10.03
N ILE A 122 -24.11 8.36 -9.14
CA ILE A 122 -23.66 8.21 -7.73
C ILE A 122 -24.50 7.17 -6.99
N LEU A 123 -25.83 7.23 -7.12
CA LEU A 123 -26.75 6.28 -6.51
C LEU A 123 -26.52 4.86 -7.01
N THR A 124 -26.31 4.68 -8.31
CA THR A 124 -26.10 3.36 -8.89
C THR A 124 -24.79 2.75 -8.36
N GLU A 125 -23.71 3.52 -8.31
CA GLU A 125 -22.46 3.07 -7.70
C GLU A 125 -22.61 2.76 -6.21
N PHE A 126 -23.37 3.58 -5.49
CA PHE A 126 -23.64 3.40 -4.07
C PHE A 126 -24.49 2.15 -3.77
N GLU A 127 -25.52 1.90 -4.58
CA GLU A 127 -26.34 0.69 -4.51
C GLU A 127 -25.51 -0.56 -4.80
N ASN A 128 -24.66 -0.52 -5.83
CA ASN A 128 -23.72 -1.60 -6.13
C ASN A 128 -22.72 -1.82 -4.98
N LEU A 129 -22.33 -0.77 -4.26
CA LEU A 129 -21.45 -0.88 -3.10
C LEU A 129 -22.14 -1.52 -1.89
N LEU A 130 -23.43 -1.21 -1.66
CA LEU A 130 -24.16 -1.64 -0.46
C LEU A 130 -24.87 -2.99 -0.61
N PHE A 131 -25.44 -3.27 -1.79
CA PHE A 131 -26.38 -4.38 -1.99
C PHE A 131 -25.85 -5.49 -2.90
N ASP A 132 -24.73 -5.30 -3.59
CA ASP A 132 -24.19 -6.32 -4.48
C ASP A 132 -23.56 -7.49 -3.69
N ILE A 133 -24.32 -8.59 -3.59
CA ILE A 133 -23.92 -9.85 -2.95
C ILE A 133 -22.78 -10.54 -3.72
N SER A 134 -22.58 -10.20 -5.00
CA SER A 134 -21.56 -10.82 -5.84
C SER A 134 -20.16 -10.23 -5.65
N ARG A 135 -20.03 -9.08 -4.99
CA ARG A 135 -18.72 -8.58 -4.56
C ARG A 135 -18.14 -9.52 -3.52
N PRO A 136 -16.91 -10.03 -3.72
CA PRO A 136 -16.19 -10.69 -2.65
C PRO A 136 -15.83 -9.60 -1.63
N THR A 137 -16.73 -9.34 -0.69
CA THR A 137 -16.43 -8.61 0.54
C THR A 137 -15.61 -9.54 1.45
N SER A 138 -14.59 -10.19 0.89
CA SER A 138 -13.55 -10.82 1.66
C SER A 138 -12.67 -9.68 2.15
N VAL A 139 -13.05 -9.15 3.32
CA VAL A 139 -12.18 -8.28 4.11
C VAL A 139 -10.87 -9.03 4.26
N LYS A 140 -9.86 -8.66 3.45
CA LYS A 140 -8.57 -9.35 3.53
C LYS A 140 -8.07 -9.13 4.96
N PRO A 141 -7.64 -10.20 5.67
CA PRO A 141 -7.24 -10.08 7.05
C PRO A 141 -6.16 -9.02 7.19
N ASN A 142 -6.19 -8.24 8.27
CA ASN A 142 -5.24 -7.16 8.50
C ASN A 142 -3.80 -7.72 8.38
N ARG A 143 -2.88 -6.98 7.76
CA ARG A 143 -1.47 -7.39 7.65
C ARG A 143 -0.84 -7.65 9.03
N SER A 144 -1.33 -6.99 10.08
CA SER A 144 -0.90 -7.26 11.46
C SER A 144 -1.34 -8.64 11.99
N THR A 145 -2.40 -9.22 11.42
CA THR A 145 -2.92 -10.57 11.78
C THR A 145 -2.52 -11.64 10.77
N GLN A 146 -2.00 -11.25 9.61
CA GLN A 146 -1.42 -12.21 8.67
C GLN A 146 -0.05 -12.61 9.20
N LEU A 147 0.08 -13.88 9.56
CA LEU A 147 1.37 -14.47 9.87
C LEU A 147 2.28 -14.22 8.65
N THR A 148 3.38 -13.50 8.86
CA THR A 148 4.44 -13.41 7.84
C THR A 148 4.79 -14.84 7.46
N PRO A 149 4.79 -15.21 6.16
CA PRO A 149 5.18 -16.55 5.76
C PRO A 149 6.55 -16.84 6.38
N ARG A 150 6.56 -17.77 7.32
CA ARG A 150 7.75 -18.12 8.08
C ARG A 150 8.66 -18.81 7.08
N VAL A 151 9.72 -18.12 6.69
CA VAL A 151 10.85 -18.71 5.97
C VAL A 151 11.19 -20.01 6.69
N PRO A 152 11.34 -21.14 5.98
CA PRO A 152 11.72 -22.39 6.61
C PRO A 152 12.99 -22.14 7.43
N THR A 153 12.99 -22.61 8.68
CA THR A 153 14.07 -22.38 9.67
C THR A 153 15.45 -22.76 9.14
N ASP A 154 15.49 -23.59 8.10
CA ASP A 154 16.66 -24.27 7.62
C ASP A 154 17.29 -23.58 6.40
N PHE A 155 16.63 -22.59 5.79
CA PHE A 155 17.12 -21.93 4.57
C PHE A 155 18.52 -21.31 4.76
N LEU A 156 18.73 -20.61 5.87
CA LEU A 156 20.02 -19.97 6.13
C LEU A 156 21.13 -21.02 6.31
N GLN A 157 20.79 -22.12 6.99
CA GLN A 157 21.72 -23.22 7.22
C GLN A 157 22.06 -23.92 5.90
N GLU A 158 21.07 -24.17 5.04
CA GLU A 158 21.27 -24.76 3.73
C GLU A 158 22.09 -23.86 2.79
N LEU A 159 21.82 -22.55 2.80
CA LEU A 159 22.59 -21.56 2.05
C LEU A 159 24.06 -21.54 2.49
N GLU A 160 24.30 -21.53 3.80
CA GLU A 160 25.65 -21.53 4.35
C GLU A 160 26.39 -22.85 4.04
N ARG A 161 25.68 -23.98 4.11
CA ARG A 161 26.21 -25.28 3.71
C ARG A 161 26.56 -25.33 2.22
N ALA A 162 25.64 -24.91 1.34
CA ALA A 162 25.84 -24.93 -0.11
C ALA A 162 27.01 -24.04 -0.54
N THR A 163 27.08 -22.83 0.00
CA THR A 163 28.17 -21.89 -0.31
C THR A 163 29.52 -22.41 0.20
N GLN A 164 29.57 -23.04 1.37
CA GLN A 164 30.81 -23.64 1.89
C GLN A 164 31.31 -24.79 1.01
N LEU A 165 30.41 -25.70 0.59
CA LEU A 165 30.78 -26.81 -0.30
C LEU A 165 31.39 -26.33 -1.61
N ILE A 166 30.93 -25.20 -2.14
CA ILE A 166 31.52 -24.58 -3.34
C ILE A 166 32.90 -24.01 -3.06
N VAL A 167 33.08 -23.31 -1.94
CA VAL A 167 34.40 -22.78 -1.56
C VAL A 167 35.42 -23.91 -1.45
N ASP A 168 35.07 -25.00 -0.77
CA ASP A 168 35.96 -26.15 -0.61
C ASP A 168 36.24 -26.84 -1.95
N HIS A 169 35.23 -26.95 -2.82
CA HIS A 169 35.38 -27.52 -4.16
C HIS A 169 36.27 -26.65 -5.07
N ILE A 170 36.20 -25.33 -4.97
CA ILE A 170 37.08 -24.42 -5.72
C ILE A 170 38.52 -24.59 -5.25
N LEU A 171 38.77 -24.61 -3.94
CA LEU A 171 40.12 -24.73 -3.37
C LEU A 171 40.77 -26.08 -3.72
N THR A 172 40.00 -27.17 -3.63
CA THR A 172 40.46 -28.51 -4.03
C THR A 172 40.74 -28.58 -5.54
N SER A 173 39.85 -28.06 -6.38
CA SER A 173 40.07 -28.00 -7.84
C SER A 173 41.29 -27.16 -8.24
N GLN A 174 41.55 -26.05 -7.53
CA GLN A 174 42.76 -25.25 -7.72
C GLN A 174 44.03 -26.01 -7.38
N SER A 175 44.03 -26.76 -6.28
CA SER A 175 45.18 -27.58 -5.88
C SER A 175 45.51 -28.67 -6.91
N MET A 176 44.50 -29.13 -7.65
CA MET A 176 44.61 -30.11 -8.73
C MET A 176 44.97 -29.48 -10.09
N GLY A 177 45.11 -28.16 -10.17
CA GLY A 177 45.44 -27.45 -11.42
C GLY A 177 44.29 -27.41 -12.44
N VAL A 178 43.05 -27.64 -12.00
CA VAL A 178 41.87 -27.60 -12.87
C VAL A 178 41.55 -26.14 -13.23
N GLN A 179 41.22 -25.88 -14.50
CA GLN A 179 41.01 -24.51 -15.01
C GLN A 179 39.55 -24.04 -14.95
N SER A 180 38.59 -24.96 -14.84
CA SER A 180 37.16 -24.65 -14.72
C SER A 180 36.48 -25.53 -13.67
N VAL A 181 35.57 -24.94 -12.91
CA VAL A 181 34.87 -25.60 -11.80
C VAL A 181 33.38 -25.60 -12.06
N SER A 182 32.77 -26.77 -12.02
CA SER A 182 31.32 -26.97 -12.03
C SER A 182 30.79 -27.21 -10.61
N LEU A 183 29.50 -27.52 -10.49
CA LEU A 183 28.89 -27.89 -9.21
C LEU A 183 29.60 -29.12 -8.60
N PRO A 184 29.80 -29.14 -7.27
CA PRO A 184 30.39 -30.28 -6.58
C PRO A 184 29.61 -31.58 -6.84
N PRO A 185 30.29 -32.72 -7.09
CA PRO A 185 29.64 -34.00 -7.34
C PRO A 185 28.69 -34.44 -6.22
N SER A 186 29.01 -34.08 -4.98
CA SER A 186 28.20 -34.34 -3.79
C SER A 186 26.83 -33.66 -3.81
N ILE A 187 26.70 -32.54 -4.52
CA ILE A 187 25.45 -31.79 -4.68
C ILE A 187 24.67 -32.33 -5.89
N VAL A 188 25.36 -32.64 -6.98
CA VAL A 188 24.74 -33.16 -8.22
C VAL A 188 24.16 -34.56 -8.04
N ALA A 189 24.78 -35.41 -7.20
CA ALA A 189 24.28 -36.75 -6.92
C ALA A 189 23.00 -36.79 -6.05
N SER A 190 22.69 -35.70 -5.36
CA SER A 190 21.66 -35.66 -4.33
C SER A 190 20.23 -35.56 -4.88
N GLU A 191 20.03 -35.14 -6.14
CA GLU A 191 18.70 -34.75 -6.61
C GLU A 191 18.44 -34.97 -8.10
N LYS A 192 17.16 -35.13 -8.44
CA LYS A 192 16.68 -35.38 -9.80
C LYS A 192 17.10 -34.25 -10.74
N PHE A 193 17.97 -34.61 -11.67
CA PHE A 193 18.53 -33.85 -12.78
C PHE A 193 17.67 -32.68 -13.28
N MET A 194 18.06 -31.44 -12.94
CA MET A 194 17.59 -30.23 -13.63
C MET A 194 18.62 -29.84 -14.71
N PRO A 195 18.24 -29.81 -16.01
CA PRO A 195 19.20 -29.58 -17.10
C PRO A 195 19.75 -28.15 -17.16
N ASP A 196 19.00 -27.14 -16.69
CA ASP A 196 19.40 -25.72 -16.77
C ASP A 196 20.46 -25.32 -15.71
N VAL A 197 20.57 -26.11 -14.64
CA VAL A 197 21.53 -25.86 -13.55
C VAL A 197 22.89 -26.52 -13.84
N ALA A 198 22.90 -27.61 -14.61
CA ALA A 198 24.08 -28.41 -14.95
C ALA A 198 25.13 -27.66 -15.81
N ASN A 199 24.72 -26.60 -16.53
CA ASN A 199 25.62 -25.82 -17.39
C ASN A 199 26.38 -24.70 -16.64
N THR A 200 26.21 -24.58 -15.33
CA THR A 200 26.85 -23.52 -14.55
C THR A 200 28.32 -23.89 -14.31
N GLN A 201 29.24 -23.21 -15.01
CA GLN A 201 30.68 -23.38 -14.87
C GLN A 201 31.35 -22.05 -14.50
N LEU A 202 32.39 -22.14 -13.69
CA LEU A 202 33.24 -21.04 -13.26
C LEU A 202 34.64 -21.22 -13.85
N SER A 203 35.12 -20.29 -14.66
CA SER A 203 36.53 -20.26 -15.08
C SER A 203 37.40 -19.74 -13.94
N LEU A 204 38.44 -20.50 -13.57
CA LEU A 204 39.43 -20.12 -12.57
C LEU A 204 40.59 -19.31 -13.17
N VAL A 205 40.75 -19.35 -14.50
CA VAL A 205 41.87 -18.72 -15.24
C VAL A 205 41.40 -17.43 -15.93
N GLY A 206 42.30 -16.45 -16.06
CA GLY A 206 42.07 -15.21 -16.81
C GLY A 206 41.32 -14.11 -16.07
N ARG A 207 41.33 -14.12 -14.73
CA ARG A 207 40.71 -13.08 -13.89
C ARG A 207 41.78 -12.23 -13.19
N GLU A 208 41.51 -10.93 -13.07
CA GLU A 208 42.38 -9.96 -12.38
C GLU A 208 42.54 -10.29 -10.90
N VAL A 209 41.47 -10.79 -10.26
CA VAL A 209 41.49 -11.16 -8.84
C VAL A 209 41.45 -12.69 -8.70
N GLN A 210 42.45 -13.23 -7.99
CA GLN A 210 42.57 -14.67 -7.74
C GLN A 210 41.55 -15.13 -6.70
N PHE A 211 41.03 -16.36 -6.88
CA PHE A 211 40.20 -17.03 -5.87
C PHE A 211 41.08 -17.55 -4.73
N SER A 212 41.46 -16.66 -3.81
CA SER A 212 42.09 -17.01 -2.53
C SER A 212 41.03 -17.34 -1.48
N LEU A 213 41.41 -18.06 -0.42
CA LEU A 213 40.52 -18.34 0.72
C LEU A 213 39.90 -17.06 1.30
N ALA A 214 40.68 -15.98 1.41
CA ALA A 214 40.21 -14.69 1.92
C ALA A 214 39.16 -14.04 0.99
N ASN A 215 39.36 -14.11 -0.32
CA ASN A 215 38.43 -13.55 -1.30
C ASN A 215 37.13 -14.35 -1.36
N LEU A 216 37.23 -15.69 -1.35
CA LEU A 216 36.07 -16.58 -1.31
C LEU A 216 35.26 -16.43 -0.01
N ALA A 217 35.92 -16.26 1.14
CA ALA A 217 35.25 -16.00 2.40
C ALA A 217 34.51 -14.65 2.40
N ARG A 218 35.10 -13.61 1.80
CA ARG A 218 34.44 -12.30 1.62
C ARG A 218 33.24 -12.41 0.67
N ALA A 219 33.41 -13.07 -0.47
CA ALA A 219 32.35 -13.32 -1.45
C ALA A 219 31.16 -14.08 -0.84
N LYS A 220 31.45 -15.13 -0.05
CA LYS A 220 30.45 -15.90 0.71
C LYS A 220 29.63 -14.99 1.64
N ARG A 221 30.29 -14.17 2.47
CA ARG A 221 29.61 -13.24 3.39
C ARG A 221 28.71 -12.24 2.63
N ARG A 222 29.19 -11.69 1.51
CA ARG A 222 28.41 -10.77 0.67
C ARG A 222 27.18 -11.46 0.08
N TYR A 223 27.34 -12.65 -0.48
CA TYR A 223 26.23 -13.41 -1.05
C TYR A 223 25.15 -13.76 -0.01
N ILE A 224 25.56 -14.22 1.18
CA ILE A 224 24.61 -14.51 2.27
C ILE A 224 23.85 -13.24 2.69
N THR A 225 24.53 -12.09 2.74
CA THR A 225 23.90 -10.80 3.07
C THR A 225 22.86 -10.40 2.01
N LEU A 226 23.17 -10.58 0.72
CA LEU A 226 22.25 -10.31 -0.38
C LEU A 226 21.01 -11.22 -0.34
N GLN A 227 21.18 -12.51 -0.03
CA GLN A 227 20.06 -13.45 0.08
C GLN A 227 19.20 -13.20 1.31
N ARG A 228 19.79 -12.77 2.44
CA ARG A 228 19.06 -12.34 3.64
C ARG A 228 18.13 -11.16 3.36
N ALA A 229 18.55 -10.20 2.55
CA ALA A 229 17.72 -9.06 2.17
C ALA A 229 16.53 -9.44 1.26
N LYS A 230 16.68 -10.51 0.46
CA LYS A 230 15.66 -11.02 -0.48
C LYS A 230 14.67 -12.02 0.16
N LEU A 231 14.83 -12.30 1.44
CA LEU A 231 14.14 -13.37 2.14
C LEU A 231 12.61 -13.19 2.21
N GLY A 232 12.11 -11.96 2.10
CA GLY A 232 10.68 -11.65 2.15
C GLY A 232 9.89 -12.00 0.88
N ASP A 233 10.55 -12.35 -0.22
CA ASP A 233 9.94 -12.50 -1.56
C ASP A 233 9.93 -13.96 -2.06
N LEU A 234 10.47 -14.89 -1.26
CA LEU A 234 10.61 -16.30 -1.65
C LEU A 234 9.30 -17.07 -1.38
N THR A 235 8.49 -17.23 -2.42
CA THR A 235 7.27 -18.07 -2.41
C THR A 235 7.55 -19.58 -2.50
N VAL A 236 8.79 -19.95 -2.85
CA VAL A 236 9.25 -21.35 -2.99
C VAL A 236 10.55 -21.52 -2.20
N SER A 237 10.61 -22.56 -1.36
CA SER A 237 11.84 -22.93 -0.66
C SER A 237 12.92 -23.31 -1.68
N PRO A 238 14.02 -22.55 -1.79
CA PRO A 238 15.02 -22.81 -2.81
C PRO A 238 15.82 -24.06 -2.44
N ASN A 239 15.94 -24.93 -3.43
CA ASN A 239 16.65 -26.19 -3.33
C ASN A 239 18.19 -25.96 -3.24
N ILE A 240 18.91 -26.79 -2.49
CA ILE A 240 20.37 -26.74 -2.34
C ILE A 240 21.15 -26.64 -3.67
N VAL A 241 20.71 -27.35 -4.72
CA VAL A 241 21.33 -27.29 -6.06
C VAL A 241 21.16 -25.90 -6.67
N SER A 242 19.99 -25.28 -6.50
CA SER A 242 19.72 -23.93 -6.97
C SER A 242 20.52 -22.87 -6.21
N LEU A 243 20.71 -23.05 -4.90
CA LEU A 243 21.53 -22.18 -4.06
C LEU A 243 23.01 -22.25 -4.43
N ALA A 244 23.50 -23.47 -4.65
CA ALA A 244 24.86 -23.71 -5.10
C ALA A 244 25.11 -23.06 -6.47
N ALA A 245 24.21 -23.28 -7.43
CA ALA A 245 24.32 -22.68 -8.75
C ALA A 245 24.22 -21.16 -8.72
N GLY A 246 23.35 -20.60 -7.88
CA GLY A 246 23.23 -19.17 -7.65
C GLY A 246 24.53 -18.56 -7.13
N PHE A 247 25.22 -19.24 -6.20
CA PHE A 247 26.51 -18.77 -5.70
C PHE A 247 27.62 -18.88 -6.76
N LEU A 248 27.68 -19.96 -7.54
CA LEU A 248 28.62 -20.06 -8.66
C LEU A 248 28.41 -18.97 -9.70
N ARG A 249 27.16 -18.64 -10.05
CA ARG A 249 26.83 -17.51 -10.95
C ARG A 249 27.24 -16.17 -10.34
N PHE A 250 27.03 -15.98 -9.05
CA PHE A 250 27.49 -14.79 -8.33
C PHE A 250 29.02 -14.65 -8.34
N LEU A 251 29.75 -15.75 -8.16
CA LEU A 251 31.21 -15.74 -8.32
C LEU A 251 31.60 -15.49 -9.78
N ALA A 252 30.78 -15.93 -10.75
CA ALA A 252 31.05 -15.73 -12.16
C ALA A 252 30.93 -14.26 -12.59
N THR A 253 30.08 -13.46 -11.95
CA THR A 253 29.95 -12.02 -12.23
C THR A 253 31.12 -11.21 -11.63
N SER A 254 31.42 -10.05 -12.21
CA SER A 254 32.49 -9.14 -11.75
C SER A 254 32.29 -8.64 -10.30
N GLU A 255 31.05 -8.72 -9.80
CA GLU A 255 30.68 -8.35 -8.43
C GLU A 255 31.12 -9.37 -7.37
N GLY A 256 31.41 -10.62 -7.74
CA GLY A 256 31.75 -11.66 -6.77
C GLY A 256 33.08 -11.42 -6.04
N ILE A 257 33.99 -10.63 -6.63
CA ILE A 257 35.39 -10.50 -6.19
C ILE A 257 35.90 -9.04 -6.25
N SER A 258 35.10 -8.07 -6.69
CA SER A 258 35.52 -6.67 -6.69
C SER A 258 35.59 -6.12 -5.26
N ASP A 259 36.80 -5.75 -4.84
CA ASP A 259 37.05 -4.94 -3.63
C ASP A 259 36.93 -3.45 -4.02
N PHE A 260 35.99 -2.68 -3.44
CA PHE A 260 36.08 -1.21 -3.23
C PHE A 260 34.85 -0.67 -2.45
N PRO A 261 35.00 0.37 -1.60
CA PRO A 261 35.94 0.54 -0.50
C PRO A 261 35.22 0.43 0.86
N GLN A 262 36.02 0.35 1.93
CA GLN A 262 35.54 0.60 3.28
C GLN A 262 35.04 2.05 3.39
N THR A 263 33.76 2.21 3.72
CA THR A 263 33.23 3.48 4.22
C THR A 263 33.56 3.55 5.71
N GLY A 264 34.48 4.46 6.06
CA GLY A 264 34.64 4.97 7.42
C GLY A 264 33.50 5.91 7.80
#